data_AF-A0A9X7UDH4-F1
#
_entry.id   AF-A0A9X7UDH4-F1
#
_cell.length_a   1.000
_cell.length_b   1.000
_cell.length_c   1.000
_cell.angle_alpha   90.00
_cell.angle_beta   90.00
_cell.angle_gamma   90.00
#
_symmetry.space_group_name_H-M   'P 1'
#
loop_
_entity.id
_entity.type
_entity.pdbx_description
1 polymer ?
#
loop_
_entity_poly.entity_id
_entity_poly.type
_entity_poly.pdbx_seq_one_letter_code
_entity_poly.pdbx_strand_id
1 'polypeptide(L)'
;MMIERRELLMAGAGLAAAGTLAGPAAAQQHRMEGMAMSMTDCIDDCVASHRMCLETAAWLTKQGGASATASLIAMLNDCAELCQATANSMLRESPLHTILCRACADACERCARECLSHVVDERMKRCSATCKDCAASCRMMADMAS
;
A
#
# COMPACT_ATOMS: atom_id res chain seq x y z
N MET A 1 -15.36 -41.04 6.04
CA MET A 1 -16.41 -40.61 5.09
C MET A 1 -15.71 -40.23 3.81
N MET A 2 -15.94 -41.05 2.78
CA MET A 2 -15.21 -41.05 1.51
C MET A 2 -15.75 -39.97 0.58
N ILE A 3 -14.81 -39.29 -0.07
CA ILE A 3 -14.99 -38.36 -1.18
C ILE A 3 -15.17 -39.20 -2.45
N GLU A 4 -16.30 -39.06 -3.16
CA GLU A 4 -16.52 -39.61 -4.51
C GLU A 4 -17.66 -38.84 -5.19
N ARG A 5 -17.31 -38.00 -6.18
CA ARG A 5 -18.17 -37.60 -7.32
C ARG A 5 -17.33 -37.41 -8.58
N ARG A 6 -16.44 -38.36 -8.85
CA ARG A 6 -16.23 -38.83 -10.24
C ARG A 6 -17.58 -39.37 -10.73
N GLU A 7 -17.82 -39.41 -12.04
CA GLU A 7 -19.08 -39.82 -12.73
C GLU A 7 -19.99 -38.71 -13.28
N LEU A 8 -19.48 -37.53 -13.64
CA LEU A 8 -20.14 -36.68 -14.66
C LEU A 8 -19.15 -36.20 -15.72
N LEU A 9 -18.32 -37.13 -16.21
CA LEU A 9 -17.69 -37.01 -17.52
C LEU A 9 -18.68 -37.55 -18.58
N MET A 10 -18.61 -36.95 -19.76
CA MET A 10 -19.10 -37.46 -21.06
C MET A 10 -20.54 -37.17 -21.46
N ALA A 11 -20.75 -36.06 -22.19
CA ALA A 11 -21.21 -36.10 -23.59
C ALA A 11 -21.64 -34.69 -24.05
N GLY A 12 -20.85 -34.09 -24.93
CA GLY A 12 -21.17 -32.80 -25.55
C GLY A 12 -20.19 -32.48 -26.67
N ALA A 13 -20.22 -33.31 -27.72
CA ALA A 13 -19.49 -33.09 -28.96
C ALA A 13 -20.31 -32.19 -29.91
N GLY A 14 -19.64 -31.26 -30.61
CA GLY A 14 -20.15 -30.46 -31.73
C GLY A 14 -20.49 -29.01 -31.34
N LEU A 15 -20.08 -27.94 -32.02
CA LEU A 15 -19.52 -27.77 -33.37
C LEU A 15 -18.47 -26.65 -33.38
N ALA A 16 -17.43 -26.85 -34.18
CA ALA A 16 -16.50 -25.81 -34.59
C ALA A 16 -17.19 -24.84 -35.57
N ALA A 17 -17.21 -23.55 -35.24
CA ALA A 17 -17.40 -22.48 -36.21
C ALA A 17 -16.07 -21.73 -36.35
N ALA A 18 -15.36 -22.02 -37.44
CA ALA A 18 -14.26 -21.22 -37.91
C ALA A 18 -14.81 -19.87 -38.39
N GLY A 19 -14.53 -18.81 -37.64
CA GLY A 19 -14.81 -17.42 -38.02
C GLY A 19 -13.58 -16.58 -37.80
N THR A 20 -12.68 -16.52 -38.78
CA THR A 20 -11.59 -15.54 -38.79
C THR A 20 -12.12 -14.20 -39.29
N LEU A 21 -12.52 -13.35 -38.35
CA LEU A 21 -12.62 -11.91 -38.60
C LEU A 21 -11.44 -11.24 -37.89
N ALA A 22 -10.35 -11.08 -38.65
CA ALA A 22 -9.30 -10.12 -38.36
C ALA A 22 -9.91 -8.72 -38.38
N GLY A 23 -10.29 -8.20 -37.21
CA GLY A 23 -10.54 -6.79 -37.02
C GLY A 23 -9.25 -6.00 -37.24
N PRO A 24 -9.30 -4.79 -37.80
CA PRO A 24 -8.10 -4.00 -38.02
C PRO A 24 -7.45 -3.74 -36.66
N ALA A 25 -6.12 -3.86 -36.63
CA ALA A 25 -5.28 -3.43 -35.53
C ALA A 25 -5.52 -1.93 -35.29
N ALA A 26 -6.54 -1.63 -34.49
CA ALA A 26 -6.78 -0.30 -33.96
C ALA A 26 -5.65 -0.04 -32.97
N ALA A 27 -4.63 0.64 -33.50
CA ALA A 27 -3.84 1.62 -32.80
C ALA A 27 -3.58 1.27 -31.34
N GLN A 28 -2.48 0.56 -31.11
CA GLN A 28 -1.76 0.58 -29.85
C GLN A 28 -1.26 2.01 -29.60
N GLN A 29 -2.18 2.89 -29.21
CA GLN A 29 -1.98 4.30 -28.95
C GLN A 29 -2.14 4.55 -27.46
N HIS A 30 -1.31 3.88 -26.66
CA HIS A 30 -0.96 4.40 -25.34
C HIS A 30 0.36 3.81 -24.87
N ARG A 31 1.43 4.21 -25.56
CA ARG A 31 2.80 4.05 -25.09
C ARG A 31 3.22 5.42 -24.56
N MET A 32 3.43 5.51 -23.25
CA MET A 32 4.09 6.61 -22.52
C MET A 32 3.29 7.91 -22.29
N GLU A 33 2.20 7.87 -21.53
CA GLU A 33 2.02 8.96 -20.54
C GLU A 33 2.98 8.64 -19.40
N GLY A 34 3.87 9.57 -19.06
CA GLY A 34 4.88 9.39 -18.02
C GLY A 34 4.23 8.89 -16.73
N MET A 35 4.94 8.05 -15.97
CA MET A 35 4.48 7.37 -14.76
C MET A 35 4.01 8.37 -13.68
N ALA A 36 2.83 8.96 -13.88
CA ALA A 36 2.16 9.76 -12.89
C ALA A 36 1.52 8.79 -11.91
N MET A 37 1.93 8.88 -10.65
CA MET A 37 1.33 8.12 -9.57
C MET A 37 -0.15 8.50 -9.44
N SER A 38 -1.01 7.49 -9.33
CA SER A 38 -2.45 7.67 -9.12
C SER A 38 -2.80 7.85 -7.65
N MET A 39 -4.00 8.37 -7.37
CA MET A 39 -4.54 8.41 -6.00
C MET A 39 -4.62 7.00 -5.38
N THR A 40 -4.93 5.98 -6.20
CA THR A 40 -4.97 4.58 -5.77
C THR A 40 -3.61 4.09 -5.28
N ASP A 41 -2.53 4.43 -5.99
CA ASP A 41 -1.17 4.06 -5.57
C ASP A 41 -0.85 4.68 -4.20
N CYS A 42 -1.22 5.95 -3.99
CA CYS A 42 -1.02 6.60 -2.69
C CYS A 42 -1.90 6.00 -1.57
N ILE A 43 -3.12 5.55 -1.89
CA ILE A 43 -3.97 4.80 -0.95
C ILE A 43 -3.27 3.50 -0.54
N ASP A 44 -2.77 2.74 -1.50
CA ASP A 44 -2.13 1.46 -1.26
C ASP A 44 -0.87 1.60 -0.40
N ASP A 45 -0.05 2.62 -0.67
CA ASP A 45 1.14 2.92 0.13
C ASP A 45 0.78 3.34 1.56
N CYS A 46 -0.27 4.17 1.74
CA CYS A 46 -0.76 4.54 3.06
C CYS A 46 -1.24 3.31 3.85
N VAL A 47 -2.01 2.43 3.21
CA VAL A 47 -2.54 1.22 3.85
C VAL A 47 -1.40 0.24 4.18
N ALA A 48 -0.40 0.11 3.31
CA ALA A 48 0.78 -0.71 3.56
C ALA A 48 1.59 -0.18 4.76
N SER A 49 1.84 1.14 4.80
CA SER A 49 2.53 1.81 5.90
C SER A 49 1.79 1.66 7.22
N HIS A 50 0.46 1.87 7.23
CA HIS A 50 -0.39 1.67 8.39
C HIS A 50 -0.21 0.27 9.01
N ARG A 51 -0.32 -0.78 8.19
CA ARG A 51 -0.16 -2.17 8.66
C ARG A 51 1.25 -2.42 9.18
N MET A 52 2.26 -2.02 8.42
CA MET A 52 3.66 -2.26 8.77
C MET A 52 4.03 -1.57 10.10
N CYS A 53 3.57 -0.35 10.32
CA CYS A 53 3.81 0.39 11.56
C CYS A 53 3.14 -0.28 12.76
N LEU A 54 1.86 -0.67 12.66
CA LEU A 54 1.16 -1.38 13.75
C LEU A 54 1.82 -2.72 14.09
N GLU A 55 2.16 -3.53 13.08
CA GLU A 55 2.81 -4.81 13.30
C GLU A 55 4.20 -4.64 13.95
N THR A 56 4.92 -3.59 13.57
CA THR A 56 6.25 -3.28 14.13
C THR A 56 6.13 -2.79 15.57
N ALA A 57 5.16 -1.93 15.88
CA ALA A 57 4.87 -1.48 17.24
C ALA A 57 4.47 -2.65 18.16
N ALA A 58 3.60 -3.53 17.69
CA ALA A 58 3.18 -4.72 18.41
C ALA A 58 4.35 -5.68 18.67
N TRP A 59 5.23 -5.85 17.69
CA TRP A 59 6.44 -6.67 17.85
C TRP A 59 7.41 -6.07 18.87
N LEU A 60 7.68 -4.76 18.83
CA LEU A 60 8.52 -4.08 19.82
C LEU A 60 7.95 -4.21 21.24
N THR A 61 6.64 -4.08 21.39
CA THR A 61 5.95 -4.21 22.69
C THR A 61 6.18 -5.59 23.31
N LYS A 62 6.14 -6.66 22.49
CA LYS A 62 6.34 -8.03 22.95
C LYS A 62 7.78 -8.34 23.35
N GLN A 63 8.76 -7.64 22.79
CA GLN A 63 10.16 -7.89 23.14
C GLN A 63 10.52 -7.41 24.54
N GLY A 64 9.78 -6.41 25.08
CA GLY A 64 10.05 -5.81 26.39
C GLY A 64 11.37 -5.01 26.37
N GLY A 65 11.32 -3.70 26.62
CA GLY A 65 12.50 -2.86 26.42
C GLY A 65 12.47 -1.49 27.09
N ALA A 66 13.63 -0.83 27.02
CA ALA A 66 13.94 0.47 27.63
C ALA A 66 13.05 1.62 27.12
N SER A 67 13.14 2.78 27.79
CA SER A 67 12.36 3.98 27.44
C SER A 67 12.54 4.45 25.99
N ALA A 68 13.71 4.22 25.38
CA ALA A 68 13.97 4.52 23.97
C ALA A 68 13.11 3.68 23.00
N THR A 69 12.68 2.48 23.42
CA THR A 69 11.73 1.66 22.66
C THR A 69 10.30 2.22 22.78
N ALA A 70 9.95 2.83 23.92
CA ALA A 70 8.62 3.42 24.12
C ALA A 70 8.37 4.63 23.21
N SER A 71 9.36 5.49 23.01
CA SER A 71 9.24 6.62 22.07
C SER A 71 9.07 6.16 20.63
N LEU A 72 9.77 5.09 20.23
CA LEU A 72 9.62 4.50 18.89
C LEU A 72 8.27 3.83 18.70
N ILE A 73 7.77 3.11 19.70
CA ILE A 73 6.40 2.54 19.68
C ILE A 73 5.36 3.64 19.51
N ALA A 74 5.49 4.76 20.25
CA ALA A 74 4.59 5.90 20.10
C ALA A 74 4.63 6.47 18.68
N MET A 75 5.82 6.70 18.12
CA MET A 75 5.98 7.20 16.75
C MET A 75 5.37 6.24 15.70
N LEU A 76 5.56 4.93 15.86
CA LEU A 76 4.96 3.93 14.97
C LEU A 76 3.42 3.97 15.02
N ASN A 77 2.84 4.08 16.21
CA ASN A 77 1.38 4.18 16.36
C ASN A 77 0.84 5.47 15.74
N ASP A 78 1.47 6.61 16.02
CA ASP A 78 1.07 7.91 15.44
C ASP A 78 1.13 7.87 13.91
N CYS A 79 2.21 7.30 13.35
CA CYS A 79 2.37 7.13 11.91
C CYS A 79 1.27 6.24 11.33
N ALA A 80 0.93 5.15 12.01
CA ALA A 80 -0.09 4.22 11.56
C ALA A 80 -1.48 4.87 11.52
N GLU A 81 -1.87 5.60 12.57
CA GLU A 81 -3.17 6.29 12.64
C GLU A 81 -3.28 7.37 11.55
N LEU A 82 -2.20 8.14 11.33
CA LEU A 82 -2.19 9.16 10.30
C LEU A 82 -2.26 8.57 8.89
N CYS A 83 -1.55 7.47 8.63
CA CYS A 83 -1.64 6.74 7.36
C CYS A 83 -3.07 6.24 7.10
N GLN A 84 -3.74 5.68 8.11
CA GLN A 84 -5.12 5.21 7.99
C GLN A 84 -6.07 6.37 7.71
N ALA A 85 -5.97 7.47 8.46
CA ALA A 85 -6.80 8.66 8.26
C ALA A 85 -6.63 9.23 6.85
N THR A 86 -5.39 9.25 6.34
CA THR A 86 -5.01 9.73 5.02
C THR A 86 -5.57 8.84 3.91
N ALA A 87 -5.36 7.52 3.99
CA ALA A 87 -5.96 6.55 3.06
C ALA A 87 -7.48 6.68 3.02
N ASN A 88 -8.14 6.72 4.18
CA ASN A 88 -9.58 6.87 4.27
C ASN A 88 -10.06 8.18 3.65
N SER A 89 -9.26 9.25 3.69
CA SER A 89 -9.62 10.55 3.11
C SER A 89 -9.62 10.53 1.59
N MET A 90 -8.66 9.83 0.99
CA MET A 90 -8.59 9.63 -0.45
C MET A 90 -9.69 8.66 -0.92
N LEU A 91 -9.94 7.56 -0.20
CA LEU A 91 -11.01 6.59 -0.51
C LEU A 91 -12.41 7.20 -0.58
N ARG A 92 -12.65 8.27 0.20
CA ARG A 92 -13.93 9.00 0.21
C ARG A 92 -13.88 10.30 -0.60
N GLU A 93 -12.83 10.48 -1.40
CA GLU A 93 -12.61 11.66 -2.27
C GLU A 93 -12.72 12.99 -1.49
N SER A 94 -12.26 13.01 -0.24
CA SER A 94 -12.39 14.18 0.62
C SER A 94 -11.44 15.29 0.18
N PRO A 95 -11.88 16.54 0.03
CA PRO A 95 -10.98 17.66 -0.30
C PRO A 95 -9.92 17.93 0.78
N LEU A 96 -10.06 17.34 1.98
CA LEU A 96 -9.06 17.40 3.05
C LEU A 96 -7.87 16.46 2.81
N HIS A 97 -7.91 15.59 1.79
CA HIS A 97 -6.85 14.62 1.55
C HIS A 97 -5.48 15.29 1.36
N THR A 98 -5.42 16.49 0.81
CA THR A 98 -4.18 17.23 0.54
C THR A 98 -3.47 17.64 1.83
N ILE A 99 -4.22 18.15 2.80
CA ILE A 99 -3.73 18.50 4.14
C ILE A 99 -3.25 17.25 4.87
N LEU A 100 -4.02 16.17 4.79
CA LEU A 100 -3.68 14.90 5.42
C LEU A 100 -2.45 14.26 4.76
N CYS A 101 -2.33 14.30 3.44
CA CYS A 101 -1.16 13.81 2.72
C CYS A 101 0.12 14.56 3.12
N ARG A 102 0.08 15.89 3.29
CA ARG A 102 1.24 16.65 3.79
C ARG A 102 1.68 16.16 5.17
N ALA A 103 0.73 16.09 6.11
CA ALA A 103 1.02 15.60 7.46
C ALA A 103 1.51 14.15 7.46
N CYS A 104 0.91 13.29 6.64
CA CYS A 104 1.29 11.89 6.51
C CYS A 104 2.71 11.74 5.97
N ALA A 105 3.10 12.53 4.97
CA ALA A 105 4.45 12.50 4.43
C ALA A 105 5.49 12.84 5.51
N ASP A 106 5.25 13.89 6.29
CA ASP A 106 6.16 14.31 7.37
C ASP A 106 6.27 13.25 8.48
N ALA A 107 5.14 12.65 8.89
CA ALA A 107 5.12 11.60 9.89
C ALA A 107 5.83 10.33 9.40
N CYS A 108 5.57 9.91 8.16
CA CYS A 108 6.21 8.75 7.55
C CYS A 108 7.72 8.93 7.42
N GLU A 109 8.21 10.11 7.02
CA GLU A 109 9.65 10.37 7.02
C GLU A 109 10.27 10.27 8.42
N ARG A 110 9.60 10.86 9.41
CA ARG A 110 10.09 10.82 10.79
C ARG A 110 10.12 9.38 11.29
N CYS A 111 9.05 8.62 11.08
CA CYS A 111 8.97 7.20 11.39
C CYS A 111 10.10 6.42 10.71
N ALA A 112 10.35 6.66 9.41
CA ALA A 112 11.41 6.01 8.67
C ALA A 112 12.81 6.29 9.23
N ARG A 113 13.08 7.52 9.68
CA ARG A 113 14.35 7.89 10.32
C ARG A 113 14.50 7.24 11.69
N GLU A 114 13.47 7.28 12.53
CA GLU A 114 13.49 6.65 13.85
C GLU A 114 13.70 5.12 13.72
N CYS A 115 13.00 4.47 12.79
CA CYS A 115 13.20 3.05 12.50
C CYS A 115 14.65 2.74 12.09
N LEU A 116 15.31 3.62 11.32
CA LEU A 116 16.72 3.46 10.93
C LEU A 116 17.70 3.65 12.09
N SER A 117 17.45 4.63 12.96
CA SER A 117 18.25 4.87 14.16
C SER A 117 18.20 3.72 15.16
N HIS A 118 17.16 2.89 15.08
CA HIS A 118 16.92 1.73 15.93
C HIS A 118 16.99 0.39 15.15
N VAL A 119 17.75 0.31 14.06
CA VAL A 119 17.89 -0.94 13.28
C VAL A 119 18.58 -2.00 14.12
N VAL A 120 17.76 -2.85 14.70
CA VAL A 120 18.15 -4.08 15.39
C VAL A 120 17.71 -5.33 14.61
N ASP A 121 16.82 -5.18 13.63
CA ASP A 121 16.15 -6.28 12.92
C ASP A 121 15.70 -5.88 11.50
N GLU A 122 15.56 -6.85 10.61
CA GLU A 122 15.05 -6.68 9.23
C GLU A 122 13.64 -6.08 9.18
N ARG A 123 12.80 -6.32 10.20
CA ARG A 123 11.49 -5.69 10.33
C ARG A 123 11.58 -4.17 10.38
N MET A 124 12.58 -3.61 11.07
CA MET A 124 12.77 -2.16 11.17
C MET A 124 13.19 -1.56 9.82
N LYS A 125 14.04 -2.28 9.07
CA LYS A 125 14.43 -1.87 7.71
C LYS A 125 13.24 -1.87 6.77
N ARG A 126 12.39 -2.91 6.83
CA ARG A 126 11.14 -2.99 6.05
C ARG A 126 10.19 -1.86 6.42
N CYS A 127 9.99 -1.58 7.72
CA CYS A 127 9.15 -0.47 8.16
C CYS A 127 9.67 0.88 7.65
N SER A 128 10.99 1.11 7.73
CA SER A 128 11.59 2.33 7.17
C SER A 128 11.37 2.46 5.67
N ALA A 129 11.56 1.38 4.90
CA ALA A 129 11.33 1.39 3.46
C ALA A 129 9.87 1.70 3.11
N THR A 130 8.93 0.98 3.72
CA THR A 130 7.48 1.21 3.50
C THR A 130 7.06 2.63 3.86
N CYS A 131 7.59 3.19 4.96
CA CYS A 131 7.31 4.57 5.32
C CYS A 131 7.89 5.57 4.30
N LYS A 132 9.08 5.31 3.73
CA LYS A 132 9.65 6.17 2.68
C LYS A 132 8.82 6.18 1.41
N ASP A 133 8.32 5.02 1.00
CA ASP A 133 7.46 4.89 -0.18
C ASP A 133 6.17 5.70 0.03
N CYS A 134 5.50 5.50 1.18
CA CYS A 134 4.31 6.26 1.56
C CYS A 134 4.59 7.77 1.65
N ALA A 135 5.73 8.19 2.20
CA ALA A 135 6.08 9.60 2.29
C ALA A 135 6.30 10.25 0.91
N ALA A 136 6.87 9.51 -0.05
CA ALA A 136 7.03 9.98 -1.42
C ALA A 136 5.67 10.15 -2.10
N SER A 137 4.81 9.14 -1.99
CA SER A 137 3.48 9.15 -2.60
C SER A 137 2.58 10.23 -2.02
N CYS A 138 2.54 10.38 -0.70
CA CYS A 138 1.78 11.44 -0.04
C CYS A 138 2.27 12.85 -0.44
N ARG A 139 3.57 13.06 -0.65
CA ARG A 139 4.07 14.36 -1.13
C ARG A 139 3.60 14.68 -2.54
N MET A 140 3.72 13.72 -3.45
CA MET A 140 3.22 13.89 -4.81
C MET A 140 1.72 14.22 -4.80
N MET A 141 0.91 13.50 -4.00
CA MET A 141 -0.52 13.80 -3.86
C MET A 141 -0.82 15.18 -3.26
N ALA A 142 -0.02 15.62 -2.30
CA ALA A 142 -0.16 16.92 -1.67
C ALA A 142 0.17 18.10 -2.61
N ASP A 143 1.07 17.88 -3.57
CA ASP A 143 1.53 18.89 -4.49
C ASP A 143 0.63 19.02 -5.72
N MET A 144 -0.04 17.94 -6.14
CA MET A 144 -0.97 17.92 -7.29
C MET A 144 -2.22 18.80 -7.14
N ALA A 145 -2.57 19.19 -5.91
CA ALA A 145 -3.74 20.02 -5.63
C ALA A 145 -3.39 21.49 -5.33
N SER A 146 -2.15 21.91 -5.63
CA SER A 146 -1.62 23.26 -5.42
C SER A 146 -1.87 24.19 -6.60
#